data_AF-A0A251Y298-F1
#
_entry.id   AF-A0A251Y298-F1
#
_cell.length_a   1.000
_cell.length_b   1.000
_cell.length_c   1.000
_cell.angle_alpha   90.00
_cell.angle_beta   90.00
_cell.angle_gamma   90.00
#
_symmetry.space_group_name_H-M   'P 1'
#
loop_
_entity.id
_entity.type
_entity.pdbx_description
1 polymer ?
#
loop_
_entity_poly.entity_id
_entity_poly.type
_entity_poly.pdbx_seq_one_letter_code
_entity_poly.pdbx_strand_id
1 'polypeptide(L)'
;MLRSLTALAVAGTLAVGGIAVATPASAAANGTFYSVPYDSTLFEVSAVDGRPYVEPASFESWRSAGFPKPVPAPTDYRRFTWDATIYAVSAAGSASFSTYIDGAQWRRVGSPAPRTDRLTPAATILQYQGSDELFVVDGGSSWADDNPSYHQLTFAEYTHLGSPSVDDTSPRIFTKLSWNPTLVGPISSTGETGPVPFDVWDYFARPTPAVVASYDGDKFCQAAGADEIRYIGQAAPDGMALTFGEWVAAGSPKPATC
;
A
#
# COMPACT_ATOMS: atom_id res chain seq x y z
N MET A 1 9.72 -20.98 -45.73
CA MET A 1 9.22 -20.36 -46.97
C MET A 1 9.80 -18.97 -47.08
N LEU A 2 10.77 -18.79 -47.98
CA LEU A 2 11.35 -17.50 -48.35
C LEU A 2 10.36 -16.70 -49.18
N ARG A 3 10.23 -15.40 -48.93
CA ARG A 3 9.99 -14.41 -50.00
C ARG A 3 10.72 -13.10 -49.70
N SER A 4 11.69 -12.81 -50.56
CA SER A 4 12.44 -11.56 -50.71
C SER A 4 11.54 -10.37 -51.03
N LEU A 5 11.93 -9.17 -50.59
CA LEU A 5 11.57 -7.91 -51.24
C LEU A 5 12.81 -7.00 -51.33
N THR A 6 13.32 -6.96 -52.57
CA THR A 6 14.00 -5.88 -53.30
C THR A 6 14.27 -4.55 -52.59
N ALA A 7 15.54 -4.15 -52.63
CA ALA A 7 16.00 -2.78 -52.47
C ALA A 7 15.56 -1.90 -53.66
N LEU A 8 15.12 -0.68 -53.35
CA LEU A 8 15.10 0.43 -54.31
C LEU A 8 15.80 1.61 -53.64
N ALA A 9 16.97 1.97 -54.17
CA ALA A 9 17.64 3.22 -53.87
C ALA A 9 17.28 4.23 -54.97
N VAL A 10 16.70 5.38 -54.59
CA VAL A 10 16.70 6.60 -55.41
C VAL A 10 17.12 7.75 -54.52
N ALA A 11 18.10 8.50 -55.04
CA ALA A 11 18.81 9.57 -54.39
C ALA A 11 18.02 10.89 -54.34
N GLY A 12 18.27 11.65 -53.26
CA GLY A 12 18.64 13.06 -53.35
C GLY A 12 17.53 14.11 -53.54
N THR A 13 17.22 14.83 -52.47
CA THR A 13 17.14 16.30 -52.49
C THR A 13 17.46 16.84 -51.10
N LEU A 14 18.51 17.65 -51.02
CA LEU A 14 18.85 18.48 -49.86
C LEU A 14 17.83 19.62 -49.77
N ALA A 15 17.06 19.67 -48.69
CA ALA A 15 16.34 20.87 -48.27
C ALA A 15 16.73 21.19 -46.82
N VAL A 16 17.22 22.41 -46.65
CA VAL A 16 17.79 23.00 -45.45
C VAL A 16 16.72 23.27 -44.40
N GLY A 17 17.05 22.99 -43.13
CA GLY A 17 16.64 23.81 -41.99
C GLY A 17 15.22 23.63 -41.48
N GLY A 18 15.08 22.79 -40.47
CA GLY A 18 13.89 22.74 -39.63
C GLY A 18 13.98 21.58 -38.67
N ILE A 19 14.65 21.76 -37.53
CA ILE A 19 14.46 20.87 -36.38
C ILE A 19 13.01 21.12 -35.94
N ALA A 20 12.08 20.35 -36.49
CA ALA A 20 10.77 20.21 -35.91
C ALA A 20 10.97 19.50 -34.58
N VAL A 21 11.19 20.28 -33.53
CA VAL A 21 10.99 19.81 -32.17
C VAL A 21 9.52 19.41 -32.15
N ALA A 22 9.25 18.10 -32.14
CA ALA A 22 7.92 17.61 -31.87
C ALA A 22 7.62 18.06 -30.43
N THR A 23 6.98 19.23 -30.29
CA THR A 23 6.33 19.60 -29.06
C THR A 23 5.39 18.45 -28.75
N PRO A 24 5.44 17.82 -27.55
CA PRO A 24 4.38 16.92 -27.16
C PRO A 24 3.08 17.69 -27.39
N ALA A 25 2.15 17.07 -28.12
CA ALA A 25 0.82 17.62 -28.22
C ALA A 25 0.28 17.66 -26.80
N SER A 26 0.38 18.82 -26.15
CA SER A 26 -0.39 19.13 -24.97
C SER A 26 -1.84 18.95 -25.42
N ALA A 27 -2.44 17.82 -25.05
CA ALA A 27 -3.87 17.65 -25.16
C ALA A 27 -4.46 18.91 -24.52
N ALA A 28 -5.20 19.70 -25.30
CA ALA A 28 -5.83 20.89 -24.80
C ALA A 28 -6.60 20.50 -23.53
N ALA A 29 -6.29 21.17 -22.41
CA ALA A 29 -6.94 20.96 -21.13
C ALA A 29 -8.41 21.40 -21.24
N ASN A 30 -9.24 20.58 -21.87
CA ASN A 30 -10.69 20.71 -21.89
C ASN A 30 -11.31 20.13 -20.61
N GLY A 31 -10.52 19.99 -19.55
CA GLY A 31 -10.93 19.41 -18.28
C GLY A 31 -11.76 20.40 -17.46
N THR A 32 -12.78 19.88 -16.77
CA THR A 32 -13.45 20.61 -15.70
C THR A 32 -12.51 20.71 -14.50
N PHE A 33 -12.31 21.92 -13.98
CA PHE A 33 -11.55 22.16 -12.76
C PHE A 33 -12.51 22.23 -11.58
N TYR A 34 -12.13 21.61 -10.47
CA TYR A 34 -12.93 21.54 -9.26
C TYR A 34 -12.27 22.31 -8.14
N SER A 35 -13.01 23.17 -7.46
CA SER A 35 -12.55 23.83 -6.23
C SER A 35 -13.07 23.10 -5.01
N VAL A 36 -12.29 23.10 -3.93
CA VAL A 36 -12.67 22.51 -2.64
C VAL A 36 -12.90 23.61 -1.60
N PRO A 37 -13.69 23.35 -0.54
CA PRO A 37 -14.04 24.39 0.43
C PRO A 37 -12.94 24.68 1.47
N TYR A 38 -11.98 23.77 1.64
CA TYR A 38 -10.99 23.82 2.73
C TYR A 38 -9.67 24.49 2.36
N ASP A 39 -9.36 24.65 1.07
CA ASP A 39 -8.16 25.36 0.59
C ASP A 39 -8.40 26.02 -0.78
N SER A 40 -7.33 26.52 -1.41
CA SER A 40 -7.37 27.13 -2.75
C SER A 40 -6.89 26.20 -3.86
N THR A 41 -6.64 24.92 -3.56
CA THR A 41 -6.18 23.94 -4.52
C THR A 41 -7.31 23.63 -5.50
N LEU A 42 -7.00 23.65 -6.78
CA LEU A 42 -7.91 23.16 -7.81
C LEU A 42 -7.57 21.71 -8.13
N PHE A 43 -8.57 20.93 -8.49
CA PHE A 43 -8.41 19.55 -8.90
C PHE A 43 -8.91 19.37 -10.33
N GLU A 44 -8.26 18.51 -11.09
CA GLU A 44 -8.71 18.08 -12.41
C GLU A 44 -8.88 16.57 -12.44
N VAL A 45 -9.66 16.08 -13.40
CA VAL A 45 -9.87 14.65 -13.61
C VAL A 45 -9.18 14.25 -14.89
N SER A 46 -8.18 13.39 -14.77
CA SER A 46 -7.52 12.71 -15.87
C SER A 46 -7.96 11.25 -15.95
N ALA A 47 -7.42 10.52 -16.92
CA ALA A 47 -7.66 9.08 -17.05
C ALA A 47 -6.33 8.34 -16.96
N VAL A 48 -6.20 7.46 -15.97
CA VAL A 48 -5.06 6.56 -15.80
C VAL A 48 -5.58 5.14 -16.02
N ASP A 49 -4.99 4.40 -16.96
CA ASP A 49 -5.42 3.06 -17.36
C ASP A 49 -6.93 2.93 -17.66
N GLY A 50 -7.50 3.99 -18.26
CA GLY A 50 -8.93 4.05 -18.62
C GLY A 50 -9.88 4.30 -17.42
N ARG A 51 -9.35 4.58 -16.23
CA ARG A 51 -10.13 4.91 -15.03
C ARG A 51 -9.99 6.39 -14.70
N PRO A 52 -11.07 7.04 -14.22
CA PRO A 52 -10.99 8.44 -13.82
C PRO A 52 -10.08 8.58 -12.60
N TYR A 53 -9.08 9.44 -12.72
CA TYR A 53 -8.10 9.75 -11.69
C TYR A 53 -8.19 11.25 -11.41
N VAL A 54 -8.31 11.63 -10.15
CA VAL A 54 -8.28 13.04 -9.77
C VAL A 54 -6.82 13.41 -9.55
N GLU A 55 -6.42 14.65 -9.78
CA GLU A 55 -5.11 15.16 -9.37
C GLU A 55 -5.15 16.66 -9.07
N PRO A 56 -4.24 17.19 -8.25
CA PRO A 56 -4.09 18.63 -8.09
C PRO A 56 -3.77 19.29 -9.44
N ALA A 57 -4.62 20.22 -9.87
CA ALA A 57 -4.44 20.95 -11.10
C ALA A 57 -3.28 21.93 -10.98
N SER A 58 -2.36 21.87 -11.94
CA SER A 58 -1.29 22.86 -12.04
C SER A 58 -1.82 24.22 -12.53
N PHE A 59 -1.16 25.31 -12.12
CA PHE A 59 -1.47 26.65 -12.65
C PHE A 59 -1.36 26.69 -14.18
N GLU A 60 -0.39 25.98 -14.75
CA GLU A 60 -0.20 25.92 -16.20
C GLU A 60 -1.36 25.20 -16.90
N SER A 61 -1.84 24.08 -16.36
CA SER A 61 -3.04 23.39 -16.88
C SER A 61 -4.24 24.34 -16.88
N TRP A 62 -4.53 24.96 -15.74
CA TRP A 62 -5.66 25.89 -15.59
C TRP A 62 -5.54 27.13 -16.49
N ARG A 63 -4.33 27.67 -16.65
CA ARG A 63 -4.03 28.78 -17.57
C ARG A 63 -4.22 28.38 -19.02
N SER A 64 -3.73 27.20 -19.42
CA SER A 64 -3.84 26.69 -20.78
C SER A 64 -5.30 26.44 -21.18
N ALA A 65 -6.15 26.09 -20.21
CA ALA A 65 -7.60 25.96 -20.36
C ALA A 65 -8.35 27.31 -20.45
N GLY A 66 -7.66 28.44 -20.30
CA GLY A 66 -8.26 29.78 -20.35
C GLY A 66 -8.89 30.24 -19.03
N PHE A 67 -8.40 29.75 -17.89
CA PHE A 67 -8.92 30.07 -16.55
C PHE A 67 -10.43 29.83 -16.41
N PRO A 68 -10.94 28.63 -16.77
CA PRO A 68 -12.35 28.34 -16.59
C PRO A 68 -12.72 28.49 -15.10
N LYS A 69 -13.94 28.99 -14.85
CA LYS A 69 -14.46 29.08 -13.49
C LYS A 69 -14.54 27.67 -12.87
N PRO A 70 -13.88 27.41 -11.74
CA PRO A 70 -13.95 26.10 -11.11
C PRO A 70 -15.37 25.75 -10.64
N VAL A 71 -15.70 24.47 -10.74
CA VAL A 71 -16.94 23.88 -10.21
C VAL A 71 -16.70 23.49 -8.76
N PRO A 72 -17.52 23.94 -7.78
CA PRO A 72 -17.37 23.50 -6.40
C PRO A 72 -17.58 21.99 -6.28
N ALA A 73 -16.59 21.29 -5.74
CA ALA A 73 -16.67 19.87 -5.41
C ALA A 73 -17.59 19.70 -4.17
N PRO A 74 -18.61 18.83 -4.23
CA PRO A 74 -19.28 18.38 -3.02
C PRO A 74 -18.27 17.70 -2.11
N THR A 75 -18.23 18.12 -0.84
CA THR A 75 -17.26 17.60 0.15
C THR A 75 -17.99 17.12 1.40
N ASP A 76 -17.69 15.92 1.85
CA ASP A 76 -18.04 15.39 3.17
C ASP A 76 -16.77 15.13 4.00
N TYR A 77 -16.88 15.18 5.31
CA TYR A 77 -15.73 15.02 6.20
C TYR A 77 -15.81 13.72 6.96
N ARG A 78 -14.70 12.99 7.00
CA ARG A 78 -14.60 11.69 7.65
C ARG A 78 -13.46 11.68 8.66
N ARG A 79 -13.59 10.81 9.65
CA ARG A 79 -12.56 10.51 10.63
C ARG A 79 -12.71 9.06 11.05
N PHE A 80 -11.62 8.33 11.12
CA PHE A 80 -11.66 6.97 11.67
C PHE A 80 -11.85 6.99 13.19
N THR A 81 -12.40 5.93 13.77
CA THR A 81 -12.65 5.88 15.23
C THR A 81 -11.37 5.70 16.04
N TRP A 82 -10.31 5.20 15.41
CA TRP A 82 -8.99 4.93 16.02
C TRP A 82 -7.98 6.06 15.81
N ASP A 83 -8.29 7.07 14.99
CA ASP A 83 -7.36 8.14 14.65
C ASP A 83 -8.00 9.54 14.67
N ALA A 84 -7.20 10.57 14.92
CA ALA A 84 -7.68 11.95 15.04
C ALA A 84 -7.71 12.72 13.72
N THR A 85 -7.12 12.17 12.63
CA THR A 85 -7.01 12.82 11.33
C THR A 85 -8.37 13.05 10.70
N ILE A 86 -8.60 14.28 10.25
CA ILE A 86 -9.80 14.63 9.51
C ILE A 86 -9.51 14.52 8.03
N TYR A 87 -10.36 13.79 7.32
CA TYR A 87 -10.31 13.64 5.88
C TYR A 87 -11.43 14.45 5.24
N ALA A 88 -11.09 15.25 4.24
CA ALA A 88 -12.06 15.85 3.36
C ALA A 88 -12.23 14.95 2.13
N VAL A 89 -13.42 14.35 2.00
CA VAL A 89 -13.80 13.49 0.89
C VAL A 89 -14.60 14.29 -0.11
N SER A 90 -14.07 14.47 -1.31
CA SER A 90 -14.65 15.35 -2.33
C SER A 90 -14.92 14.62 -3.63
N ALA A 91 -15.96 15.05 -4.36
CA ALA A 91 -16.33 14.49 -5.65
C ALA A 91 -15.93 15.43 -6.80
N ALA A 92 -15.23 14.88 -7.80
CA ALA A 92 -14.85 15.54 -9.04
C ALA A 92 -15.41 14.73 -10.22
N GLY A 93 -16.55 15.16 -10.76
CA GLY A 93 -17.25 14.44 -11.83
C GLY A 93 -17.70 13.06 -11.35
N SER A 94 -17.22 12.00 -12.02
CA SER A 94 -17.48 10.61 -11.63
C SER A 94 -16.45 10.03 -10.65
N ALA A 95 -15.42 10.78 -10.29
CA ALA A 95 -14.39 10.36 -9.36
C ALA A 95 -14.63 10.94 -7.96
N SER A 96 -14.15 10.23 -6.94
CA SER A 96 -14.14 10.67 -5.55
C SER A 96 -12.72 10.51 -5.01
N PHE A 97 -12.33 11.42 -4.13
CA PHE A 97 -11.00 11.48 -3.57
C PHE A 97 -11.02 11.91 -2.11
N SER A 98 -9.96 11.60 -1.36
CA SER A 98 -9.75 12.06 0.01
C SER A 98 -8.42 12.77 0.15
N THR A 99 -8.41 13.80 0.99
CA THR A 99 -7.18 14.41 1.53
C THR A 99 -7.31 14.54 3.03
N TYR A 100 -6.21 14.39 3.78
CA TYR A 100 -6.18 14.88 5.15
C TYR A 100 -6.21 16.41 5.14
N ILE A 101 -6.83 17.00 6.16
CA ILE A 101 -6.85 18.45 6.36
C ILE A 101 -6.32 18.81 7.75
N ASP A 102 -5.56 19.90 7.82
CA ASP A 102 -5.04 20.40 9.08
C ASP A 102 -6.10 21.16 9.90
N GLY A 103 -5.74 21.55 11.12
CA GLY A 103 -6.65 22.30 12.00
C GLY A 103 -7.07 23.67 11.45
N ALA A 104 -6.28 24.32 10.61
CA ALA A 104 -6.61 25.62 10.02
C ALA A 104 -7.61 25.47 8.86
N GLN A 105 -7.37 24.51 7.97
CA GLN A 105 -8.30 24.08 6.92
C GLN A 105 -9.63 23.62 7.53
N TRP A 106 -9.57 22.86 8.64
CA TRP A 106 -10.76 22.40 9.33
C TRP A 106 -11.60 23.51 9.96
N ARG A 107 -10.93 24.53 10.53
CA ARG A 107 -11.61 25.73 11.03
C ARG A 107 -12.18 26.58 9.91
N ARG A 108 -11.51 26.66 8.74
CA ARG A 108 -11.99 27.41 7.58
C ARG A 108 -13.38 26.94 7.14
N VAL A 109 -13.64 25.65 7.21
CA VAL A 109 -14.92 25.05 6.80
C VAL A 109 -15.95 24.96 7.93
N GLY A 110 -15.69 25.61 9.06
CA GLY A 110 -16.61 25.68 10.20
C GLY A 110 -16.60 24.44 11.10
N SER A 111 -15.64 23.54 10.93
CA SER A 111 -15.44 22.34 11.76
C SER A 111 -16.71 21.47 11.97
N PRO A 112 -17.43 21.08 10.90
CA PRO A 112 -18.62 20.24 11.01
C PRO A 112 -18.33 18.91 11.71
N ALA A 113 -19.31 18.25 12.33
CA ALA A 113 -19.06 16.92 12.90
C ALA A 113 -18.65 15.93 11.79
N PRO A 114 -17.47 15.28 11.86
CA PRO A 114 -17.05 14.34 10.84
C PRO A 114 -17.85 13.04 10.96
N ARG A 115 -18.14 12.41 9.83
CA ARG A 115 -18.64 11.04 9.79
C ARG A 115 -17.56 10.05 10.22
N THR A 116 -17.98 9.00 10.89
CA THR A 116 -17.07 7.96 11.40
C THR A 116 -17.47 6.56 10.98
N ASP A 117 -18.60 6.43 10.28
CA ASP A 117 -19.29 5.20 9.91
C ASP A 117 -18.91 4.69 8.50
N ARG A 118 -17.93 5.31 7.85
CA ARG A 118 -17.53 4.99 6.47
C ARG A 118 -16.04 5.19 6.23
N LEU A 119 -15.46 4.32 5.41
CA LEU A 119 -14.09 4.44 4.90
C LEU A 119 -13.92 5.63 3.97
N THR A 120 -12.71 6.17 3.82
CA THR A 120 -12.37 7.14 2.77
C THR A 120 -12.27 6.44 1.40
N PRO A 121 -12.38 7.16 0.26
CA PRO A 121 -12.14 6.55 -1.06
C PRO A 121 -10.73 5.98 -1.25
N ALA A 122 -9.74 6.45 -0.48
CA ALA A 122 -8.36 5.95 -0.51
C ALA A 122 -8.12 4.76 0.43
N ALA A 123 -9.12 4.36 1.23
CA ALA A 123 -8.99 3.27 2.18
C ALA A 123 -9.61 1.98 1.63
N THR A 124 -8.98 0.84 1.96
CA THR A 124 -9.46 -0.51 1.60
C THR A 124 -9.47 -1.43 2.81
N ILE A 125 -10.29 -2.47 2.75
CA ILE A 125 -10.27 -3.60 3.68
C ILE A 125 -9.32 -4.68 3.14
N LEU A 126 -8.24 -4.91 3.87
CA LEU A 126 -7.26 -5.95 3.61
C LEU A 126 -7.46 -7.12 4.57
N GLN A 127 -7.29 -8.33 4.06
CA GLN A 127 -7.12 -9.54 4.86
C GLN A 127 -5.76 -10.18 4.54
N TYR A 128 -4.98 -10.57 5.55
CA TYR A 128 -3.77 -11.37 5.31
C TYR A 128 -4.12 -12.85 5.12
N GLN A 129 -3.41 -13.53 4.22
CA GLN A 129 -3.61 -14.96 4.01
C GLN A 129 -3.31 -15.74 5.31
N GLY A 130 -4.25 -16.60 5.71
CA GLY A 130 -4.13 -17.40 6.93
C GLY A 130 -4.55 -16.70 8.23
N SER A 131 -5.13 -15.49 8.16
CA SER A 131 -5.75 -14.81 9.29
C SER A 131 -7.21 -14.42 8.97
N ASP A 132 -8.08 -14.53 9.98
CA ASP A 132 -9.46 -14.02 9.94
C ASP A 132 -9.56 -12.54 10.38
N GLU A 133 -8.42 -11.92 10.69
CA GLU A 133 -8.34 -10.50 11.06
C GLU A 133 -8.47 -9.60 9.83
N LEU A 134 -9.15 -8.47 10.02
CA LEU A 134 -9.37 -7.46 8.99
C LEU A 134 -8.57 -6.21 9.30
N PHE A 135 -8.05 -5.58 8.27
CA PHE A 135 -7.21 -4.39 8.38
C PHE A 135 -7.75 -3.30 7.46
N VAL A 136 -7.76 -2.06 7.93
CA VAL A 136 -7.88 -0.89 7.05
C VAL A 136 -6.50 -0.52 6.58
N VAL A 137 -6.34 -0.41 5.27
CA VAL A 137 -5.16 0.19 4.64
C VAL A 137 -5.59 1.54 4.10
N ASP A 138 -5.10 2.62 4.71
CA ASP A 138 -5.40 3.98 4.27
C ASP A 138 -4.17 4.60 3.63
N GLY A 139 -4.30 4.96 2.35
CA GLY A 139 -3.28 5.70 1.60
C GLY A 139 -3.19 7.18 1.98
N GLY A 140 -3.86 7.63 3.05
CA GLY A 140 -3.85 8.99 3.58
C GLY A 140 -4.54 10.01 2.68
N SER A 141 -3.92 10.28 1.53
CA SER A 141 -4.49 11.05 0.45
C SER A 141 -4.57 10.21 -0.83
N SER A 142 -5.48 10.54 -1.73
CA SER A 142 -5.62 9.81 -3.00
C SER A 142 -4.40 9.94 -3.95
N TRP A 143 -3.32 10.62 -3.56
CA TRP A 143 -2.21 10.98 -4.45
C TRP A 143 -0.81 10.97 -3.84
N ALA A 144 -0.64 11.01 -2.50
CA ALA A 144 0.63 11.47 -1.94
C ALA A 144 1.37 10.52 -1.00
N ASP A 145 0.78 9.40 -0.55
CA ASP A 145 1.46 8.60 0.48
C ASP A 145 1.90 7.24 -0.07
N ASP A 146 3.20 7.15 -0.41
CA ASP A 146 3.92 5.90 -0.67
C ASP A 146 4.02 4.99 0.57
N ASN A 147 3.54 5.49 1.71
CA ASN A 147 3.60 4.83 3.01
C ASN A 147 2.18 4.68 3.59
N PRO A 148 1.40 3.69 3.13
CA PRO A 148 0.06 3.48 3.64
C PRO A 148 0.07 3.19 5.14
N SER A 149 -0.97 3.64 5.83
CA SER A 149 -1.19 3.31 7.23
C SER A 149 -2.05 2.05 7.34
N TYR A 150 -1.68 1.15 8.26
CA TYR A 150 -2.41 -0.07 8.55
C TYR A 150 -3.07 0.04 9.92
N HIS A 151 -4.32 -0.39 10.03
CA HIS A 151 -5.04 -0.51 11.30
C HIS A 151 -5.80 -1.82 11.37
N GLN A 152 -5.53 -2.64 12.38
CA GLN A 152 -6.31 -3.85 12.62
C GLN A 152 -7.69 -3.47 13.19
N LEU A 153 -8.75 -3.86 12.48
CA LEU A 153 -10.11 -3.62 12.94
C LEU A 153 -10.48 -4.51 14.12
N THR A 154 -10.98 -3.88 15.17
CA THR A 154 -11.79 -4.58 16.17
C THR A 154 -13.17 -4.90 15.62
N PHE A 155 -13.88 -5.84 16.22
CA PHE A 155 -15.25 -6.16 15.84
C PHE A 155 -16.21 -4.96 15.96
N ALA A 156 -16.00 -4.09 16.96
CA ALA A 156 -16.79 -2.89 17.14
C ALA A 156 -16.56 -1.88 16.01
N GLU A 157 -15.32 -1.72 15.55
CA GLU A 157 -14.99 -0.83 14.43
C GLU A 157 -15.52 -1.38 13.10
N TYR A 158 -15.36 -2.69 12.88
CA TYR A 158 -15.90 -3.38 11.71
C TYR A 158 -17.41 -3.18 11.57
N THR A 159 -18.15 -3.38 12.67
CA THR A 159 -19.61 -3.22 12.68
C THR A 159 -20.04 -1.75 12.58
N HIS A 160 -19.29 -0.82 13.19
CA HIS A 160 -19.52 0.62 13.06
C HIS A 160 -19.37 1.13 11.62
N LEU A 161 -18.45 0.53 10.85
CA LEU A 161 -18.28 0.78 9.42
C LEU A 161 -19.36 0.13 8.53
N GLY A 162 -20.33 -0.58 9.12
CA GLY A 162 -21.38 -1.29 8.40
C GLY A 162 -20.96 -2.65 7.84
N SER A 163 -19.93 -3.27 8.43
CA SER A 163 -19.45 -4.61 8.06
C SER A 163 -19.00 -4.71 6.59
N PRO A 164 -18.04 -3.87 6.14
CA PRO A 164 -17.59 -3.87 4.75
C PRO A 164 -17.05 -5.24 4.31
N SER A 165 -17.13 -5.54 3.01
CA SER A 165 -16.47 -6.71 2.43
C SER A 165 -14.96 -6.52 2.37
N VAL A 166 -14.22 -7.63 2.28
CA VAL A 166 -12.78 -7.60 1.98
C VAL A 166 -12.58 -7.13 0.55
N ASP A 167 -11.72 -6.12 0.35
CA ASP A 167 -11.34 -5.60 -0.96
C ASP A 167 -10.15 -6.37 -1.55
N ASP A 168 -9.18 -6.73 -0.71
CA ASP A 168 -7.96 -7.43 -1.11
C ASP A 168 -7.54 -8.50 -0.09
N THR A 169 -6.99 -9.60 -0.59
CA THR A 169 -6.36 -10.65 0.22
C THR A 169 -4.86 -10.67 -0.05
N SER A 170 -4.10 -10.18 0.92
CA SER A 170 -2.64 -10.15 0.83
C SER A 170 -2.07 -11.58 0.89
N PRO A 171 -1.18 -11.99 -0.03
CA PRO A 171 -0.49 -13.27 0.06
C PRO A 171 0.58 -13.30 1.16
N ARG A 172 0.78 -12.19 1.88
CA ARG A 172 1.72 -12.11 3.00
C ARG A 172 1.19 -12.92 4.18
N ILE A 173 2.06 -13.72 4.78
CA ILE A 173 1.75 -14.54 5.95
C ILE A 173 2.82 -14.26 7.00
N PHE A 174 2.39 -14.07 8.25
CA PHE A 174 3.25 -14.02 9.41
C PHE A 174 3.07 -15.30 10.20
N THR A 175 4.18 -15.94 10.56
CA THR A 175 4.18 -17.22 11.26
C THR A 175 5.17 -17.19 12.40
N LYS A 176 5.03 -18.14 13.33
CA LYS A 176 6.05 -18.45 14.32
C LYS A 176 6.02 -19.94 14.64
N LEU A 177 7.11 -20.46 15.18
CA LEU A 177 7.11 -21.82 15.71
C LEU A 177 6.33 -21.85 17.03
N SER A 178 5.75 -23.00 17.36
CA SER A 178 5.07 -23.20 18.65
C SER A 178 5.98 -23.01 19.86
N TRP A 179 7.30 -23.17 19.67
CA TRP A 179 8.33 -23.19 20.71
C TRP A 179 9.36 -22.07 20.60
N ASN A 180 9.35 -21.29 19.50
CA ASN A 180 10.26 -20.15 19.29
C ASN A 180 9.43 -18.89 18.95
N PRO A 181 9.62 -17.77 19.68
CA PRO A 181 8.84 -16.56 19.48
C PRO A 181 9.23 -15.73 18.26
N THR A 182 10.37 -16.02 17.60
CA THR A 182 10.80 -15.30 16.40
C THR A 182 9.75 -15.40 15.30
N LEU A 183 9.31 -14.24 14.81
CA LEU A 183 8.36 -14.15 13.71
C LEU A 183 9.08 -14.42 12.39
N VAL A 184 8.45 -15.19 11.51
CA VAL A 184 8.89 -15.40 10.14
C VAL A 184 7.79 -14.90 9.20
N GLY A 185 8.19 -14.09 8.22
CA GLY A 185 7.28 -13.43 7.30
C GLY A 185 8.04 -12.61 6.26
N PRO A 186 7.38 -11.70 5.53
CA PRO A 186 8.01 -10.91 4.48
C PRO A 186 9.02 -9.92 5.07
N ILE A 187 10.27 -9.99 4.62
CA ILE A 187 11.35 -9.06 5.02
C ILE A 187 11.71 -8.04 3.93
N SER A 188 11.10 -8.15 2.75
CA SER A 188 11.28 -7.22 1.65
C SER A 188 10.02 -7.10 0.77
N SER A 189 10.01 -6.08 -0.10
CA SER A 189 8.96 -5.88 -1.10
C SER A 189 9.00 -6.91 -2.24
N THR A 190 10.11 -7.64 -2.40
CA THR A 190 10.30 -8.66 -3.45
C THR A 190 9.78 -10.05 -3.06
N GLY A 191 9.25 -10.20 -1.84
CA GLY A 191 8.65 -11.45 -1.35
C GLY A 191 9.63 -12.38 -0.64
N GLU A 192 10.84 -11.91 -0.31
CA GLU A 192 11.76 -12.65 0.54
C GLU A 192 11.15 -12.86 1.93
N THR A 193 11.30 -14.07 2.47
CA THR A 193 10.78 -14.44 3.79
C THR A 193 11.93 -14.76 4.75
N GLY A 194 11.79 -14.35 6.01
CA GLY A 194 12.81 -14.55 7.03
C GLY A 194 12.38 -13.98 8.38
N PRO A 195 13.31 -13.87 9.34
CA PRO A 195 13.04 -13.28 10.64
C PRO A 195 12.54 -11.84 10.52
N VAL A 196 11.34 -11.58 11.02
CA VAL A 196 10.69 -10.26 10.95
C VAL A 196 10.99 -9.48 12.23
N PRO A 197 11.67 -8.31 12.14
CA PRO A 197 11.86 -7.44 13.29
C PRO A 197 10.54 -6.75 13.69
N PHE A 198 10.49 -6.26 14.92
CA PHE A 198 9.25 -5.70 15.49
C PHE A 198 8.71 -4.52 14.69
N ASP A 199 9.55 -3.61 14.20
CA ASP A 199 9.17 -2.44 13.40
C ASP A 199 8.49 -2.82 12.07
N VAL A 200 8.97 -3.87 11.40
CA VAL A 200 8.33 -4.41 10.20
C VAL A 200 6.98 -5.02 10.53
N TRP A 201 6.88 -5.80 11.62
CA TRP A 201 5.59 -6.37 12.04
C TRP A 201 4.59 -5.29 12.48
N ASP A 202 5.07 -4.26 13.18
CA ASP A 202 4.28 -3.10 13.63
C ASP A 202 3.77 -2.26 12.46
N TYR A 203 4.59 -2.07 11.42
CA TYR A 203 4.20 -1.42 10.18
C TYR A 203 2.97 -2.08 9.52
N PHE A 204 2.90 -3.42 9.54
CA PHE A 204 1.75 -4.16 9.01
C PHE A 204 0.58 -4.29 9.99
N ALA A 205 0.54 -3.46 11.04
CA ALA A 205 -0.45 -3.48 12.11
C ALA A 205 -0.51 -4.80 12.92
N ARG A 206 0.62 -5.50 13.01
CA ARG A 206 0.83 -6.66 13.89
C ARG A 206 -0.20 -7.78 13.71
N PRO A 207 -0.38 -8.32 12.50
CA PRO A 207 -1.27 -9.46 12.29
C PRO A 207 -0.86 -10.63 13.20
N THR A 208 -1.86 -11.33 13.74
CA THR A 208 -1.62 -12.49 14.60
C THR A 208 -0.87 -13.55 13.82
N PRO A 209 0.36 -13.93 14.24
CA PRO A 209 1.14 -14.91 13.52
C PRO A 209 0.52 -16.31 13.63
N ALA A 210 0.42 -17.02 12.51
CA ALA A 210 0.03 -18.41 12.51
C ALA A 210 1.12 -19.27 13.20
N VAL A 211 0.69 -20.17 14.07
CA VAL A 211 1.62 -21.07 14.78
C VAL A 211 1.86 -22.31 13.93
N VAL A 212 3.12 -22.55 13.58
CA VAL A 212 3.56 -23.74 12.83
C VAL A 212 4.44 -24.64 13.69
N ALA A 213 4.49 -25.93 13.35
CA ALA A 213 5.32 -26.88 14.08
C ALA A 213 6.80 -26.83 13.64
N SER A 214 7.04 -26.60 12.36
CA SER A 214 8.35 -26.54 11.71
C SER A 214 8.27 -25.76 10.41
N TYR A 215 9.41 -25.23 9.97
CA TYR A 215 9.62 -24.74 8.60
C TYR A 215 10.35 -25.78 7.74
N ASP A 216 10.18 -25.65 6.43
CA ASP A 216 10.94 -26.46 5.48
C ASP A 216 12.44 -26.18 5.61
N GLY A 217 13.23 -27.24 5.78
CA GLY A 217 14.69 -27.14 5.92
C GLY A 217 15.19 -26.91 7.34
N ASP A 218 14.31 -26.87 8.35
CA ASP A 218 14.69 -26.83 9.77
C ASP A 218 15.62 -27.99 10.14
N LYS A 219 16.68 -27.68 10.90
CA LYS A 219 17.67 -28.64 11.38
C LYS A 219 17.94 -28.45 12.86
N PHE A 220 18.05 -29.59 13.55
CA PHE A 220 18.54 -29.68 14.91
C PHE A 220 19.88 -30.38 14.87
N CYS A 221 20.87 -29.77 15.49
CA CYS A 221 22.25 -29.99 15.09
C CYS A 221 23.14 -29.95 16.34
N GLN A 222 24.02 -30.93 16.52
CA GLN A 222 24.92 -31.04 17.67
C GLN A 222 26.33 -31.35 17.17
N ALA A 223 27.30 -30.54 17.61
CA ALA A 223 28.70 -30.77 17.28
C ALA A 223 29.24 -32.01 18.03
N ALA A 224 30.17 -32.72 17.41
CA ALA A 224 30.78 -33.91 18.02
C ALA A 224 31.44 -33.58 19.38
N GLY A 225 30.93 -34.20 20.45
CA GLY A 225 31.42 -33.98 21.82
C GLY A 225 30.91 -32.70 22.50
N ALA A 226 29.99 -31.96 21.89
CA ALA A 226 29.32 -30.82 22.51
C ALA A 226 27.99 -31.21 23.15
N ASP A 227 27.66 -30.62 24.29
CA ASP A 227 26.35 -30.80 24.95
C ASP A 227 25.26 -29.87 24.37
N GLU A 228 25.65 -28.85 23.60
CA GLU A 228 24.74 -27.87 23.02
C GLU A 228 24.03 -28.44 21.77
N ILE A 229 22.69 -28.36 21.77
CA ILE A 229 21.88 -28.57 20.57
C ILE A 229 21.55 -27.21 19.97
N ARG A 230 21.80 -27.03 18.68
CA ARG A 230 21.48 -25.84 17.93
C ARG A 230 20.30 -26.09 16.99
N TYR A 231 19.41 -25.11 16.89
CA TYR A 231 18.42 -25.02 15.82
C TYR A 231 18.94 -24.11 14.72
N ILE A 232 18.78 -24.54 13.46
CA ILE A 232 19.09 -23.74 12.26
C ILE A 232 17.88 -23.85 11.34
N GLY A 233 17.30 -22.72 10.96
CA GLY A 233 16.10 -22.68 10.13
C GLY A 233 15.64 -21.26 9.85
N GLN A 234 14.45 -21.09 9.27
CA GLN A 234 13.98 -19.76 8.87
C GLN A 234 13.85 -18.77 10.04
N ALA A 235 13.50 -19.25 11.23
CA ALA A 235 13.41 -18.42 12.44
C ALA A 235 14.78 -18.11 13.08
N ALA A 236 15.85 -18.80 12.68
CA ALA A 236 17.21 -18.57 13.17
C ALA A 236 18.23 -18.98 12.10
N PRO A 237 18.43 -18.15 11.04
CA PRO A 237 19.28 -18.50 9.91
C PRO A 237 20.76 -18.68 10.30
N ASP A 238 21.25 -17.88 11.25
CA ASP A 238 22.62 -18.00 11.80
C ASP A 238 22.76 -19.11 12.86
N GLY A 239 21.64 -19.78 13.17
CA GLY A 239 21.51 -20.79 14.19
C GLY A 239 21.43 -20.23 15.61
N MET A 240 20.68 -20.91 16.47
CA MET A 240 20.57 -20.57 17.89
C MET A 240 20.77 -21.79 18.77
N ALA A 241 21.43 -21.61 19.91
CA ALA A 241 21.51 -22.63 20.95
C ALA A 241 20.13 -22.82 21.58
N LEU A 242 19.70 -24.06 21.76
CA LEU A 242 18.44 -24.38 22.43
C LEU A 242 18.67 -24.59 23.92
N THR A 243 17.79 -24.01 24.72
CA THR A 243 17.59 -24.50 26.08
C THR A 243 16.94 -25.89 26.05
N PHE A 244 17.10 -26.65 27.13
CA PHE A 244 16.41 -27.94 27.27
C PHE A 244 14.88 -27.79 27.13
N GLY A 245 14.31 -26.70 27.66
CA GLY A 245 12.88 -26.41 27.54
C GLY A 245 12.43 -26.21 26.10
N GLU A 246 13.18 -25.44 25.30
CA GLU A 246 12.88 -25.23 23.88
C GLU A 246 13.06 -26.51 23.07
N TRP A 247 14.08 -27.32 23.34
CA TRP A 247 14.26 -28.61 22.68
C TRP A 247 13.11 -29.58 22.97
N VAL A 248 12.65 -29.64 24.22
CA VAL A 248 11.47 -30.44 24.60
C VAL A 248 10.20 -29.91 23.94
N ALA A 249 9.99 -28.58 23.95
CA ALA A 249 8.84 -27.94 23.31
C ALA A 249 8.83 -28.14 21.78
N ALA A 250 10.01 -28.24 21.17
CA ALA A 250 10.18 -28.62 19.76
C ALA A 250 9.93 -30.11 19.47
N GLY A 251 9.59 -30.92 20.48
CA GLY A 251 9.30 -32.35 20.33
C GLY A 251 10.52 -33.26 20.52
N SER A 252 11.58 -32.76 21.15
CA SER A 252 12.83 -33.50 21.39
C SER A 252 13.44 -34.16 20.14
N PRO A 253 13.57 -33.42 19.01
CA PRO A 253 14.12 -33.99 17.78
C PRO A 253 15.54 -34.50 18.00
N LYS A 254 15.86 -35.67 17.43
CA LYS A 254 17.21 -36.22 17.48
C LYS A 254 18.16 -35.32 16.67
N PRO A 255 19.20 -34.72 17.28
CA PRO A 255 20.12 -33.87 16.55
C PRO A 255 20.92 -34.66 15.51
N ALA A 256 21.13 -34.04 14.35
CA ALA A 256 22.13 -34.48 13.39
C ALA A 256 23.51 -33.95 13.78
N THR A 257 24.57 -34.55 13.24
CA THR A 257 25.92 -34.04 13.41
C THR A 257 26.11 -32.77 12.56
N CYS A 258 26.63 -31.73 13.20
CA CYS A 258 27.38 -30.66 12.56
C CYS A 258 28.87 -30.83 12.93
#